data_AF-C9SIY1-F1
#
_entry.id   AF-C9SIY1-F1
#
_cell.length_a   1.000
_cell.length_b   1.000
_cell.length_c   1.000
_cell.angle_alpha   90.00
_cell.angle_beta   90.00
_cell.angle_gamma   90.00
#
_symmetry.space_group_name_H-M   'P 1'
#
loop_
_entity.id
_entity.type
_entity.pdbx_description
1 polymer ?
#
loop_
_entity_poly.entity_id
_entity_poly.type
_entity_poly.pdbx_seq_one_letter_code
_entity_poly.pdbx_strand_id
1 'polypeptide(L)'
;MATPRIYPCELIWLGTEGYEECERKPSELLPWQENTAYEALQPAVTEPGRPSGSRRPPPTMMQTATAWLRDMTLVKVIIIIYCLNVVAWGGMIFLLLCNAAPAMCHPTCNDINSPRRIWIEIDSQILNALFCVMAFGLAPQRARDAWRLIQHHFAHDPLALRRLAASYRSWFRLPGSQELPGDLGPDEVDDWLSKGGALAVVPHPARSIPDAPYSGLRASPTALWKLATIIGLNVMNTVFQAVLSGFMWGYNRHTRPQWAVPLFLCSAFGVSIAAGVMGGLEGKRVKKVEQVVATPESS
;
A
#
# COMPACT_ATOMS: atom_id res chain seq x y z
N MET A 1 21.64 -22.94 -20.24
CA MET A 1 21.70 -22.65 -18.80
C MET A 1 21.24 -21.23 -18.57
N ALA A 2 19.96 -21.06 -18.22
CA ALA A 2 19.38 -19.78 -17.80
C ALA A 2 18.69 -20.04 -16.47
N THR A 3 19.14 -19.36 -15.43
CA THR A 3 18.53 -19.38 -14.10
C THR A 3 17.17 -18.69 -14.15
N PRO A 4 16.07 -19.30 -13.68
CA PRO A 4 14.79 -18.61 -13.60
C PRO A 4 14.85 -17.58 -12.47
N ARG A 5 14.63 -16.30 -12.80
CA ARG A 5 14.43 -15.23 -11.81
C ARG A 5 13.07 -15.41 -11.16
N ILE A 6 13.07 -15.75 -9.87
CA ILE A 6 11.91 -15.62 -9.00
C ILE A 6 11.87 -14.14 -8.56
N TYR A 7 10.88 -13.39 -9.03
CA TYR A 7 10.65 -12.03 -8.57
C TYR A 7 9.81 -12.06 -7.28
N PRO A 8 10.19 -11.36 -6.20
CA PRO A 8 9.32 -11.20 -5.04
C PRO A 8 8.14 -10.28 -5.37
N CYS A 9 6.93 -10.72 -5.02
CA CYS A 9 5.67 -9.96 -5.09
C CYS A 9 5.64 -8.86 -4.01
N GLU A 10 6.43 -7.80 -4.19
CA GLU A 10 6.35 -6.56 -3.40
C GLU A 10 6.10 -5.40 -4.37
N LEU A 11 4.88 -5.33 -4.92
CA LEU A 11 4.40 -4.19 -5.69
C LEU A 11 2.91 -3.94 -5.41
N ILE A 12 2.63 -3.38 -4.23
CA ILE A 12 1.32 -2.79 -3.93
C ILE A 12 1.56 -1.34 -3.49
N TRP A 13 1.76 -0.45 -4.47
CA TRP A 13 1.62 0.99 -4.23
C TRP A 13 1.15 1.83 -5.42
N LEU A 14 0.77 1.23 -6.55
CA LEU A 14 0.10 1.96 -7.63
C LEU A 14 -1.03 1.09 -8.17
N GLY A 15 -2.24 1.63 -8.12
CA GLY A 15 -3.46 1.00 -8.60
C GLY A 15 -3.46 0.86 -10.12
N THR A 16 -2.80 -0.17 -10.63
CA THR A 16 -3.06 -0.75 -11.94
C THR A 16 -3.62 -2.15 -11.74
N GLU A 17 -4.88 -2.35 -12.09
CA GLU A 17 -5.45 -3.68 -12.22
C GLU A 17 -4.70 -4.45 -13.29
N GLY A 18 -4.16 -5.59 -12.88
CA GLY A 18 -3.77 -6.70 -13.71
C GLY A 18 -3.95 -7.94 -12.85
N TYR A 19 -5.20 -8.42 -12.74
CA TYR A 19 -5.46 -9.77 -12.27
C TYR A 19 -5.05 -10.66 -13.44
N GLU A 20 -3.77 -11.04 -13.52
CA GLU A 20 -3.37 -12.11 -14.43
C GLU A 20 -3.95 -13.40 -13.87
N GLU A 21 -5.02 -13.82 -14.54
CA GLU A 21 -5.57 -15.16 -14.54
C GLU A 21 -4.41 -16.15 -14.71
N CYS A 22 -4.02 -16.82 -13.63
CA CYS A 22 -3.09 -17.94 -13.68
C CYS A 22 -3.85 -19.15 -14.24
N GLU A 23 -4.24 -19.07 -15.51
CA GLU A 23 -4.85 -20.16 -16.25
C GLU A 23 -3.80 -21.26 -16.41
N ARG A 24 -4.05 -22.38 -15.73
CA ARG A 24 -3.23 -23.58 -15.81
C ARG A 24 -3.48 -24.20 -17.19
N LYS A 25 -2.56 -24.04 -18.15
CA LYS A 25 -2.57 -24.89 -19.35
C LYS A 25 -2.44 -26.36 -18.92
N PRO A 26 -3.32 -27.27 -19.38
CA PRO A 26 -3.16 -28.69 -19.14
C PRO A 26 -1.92 -29.14 -19.92
N SER A 27 -0.93 -29.68 -19.22
CA SER A 27 0.18 -30.37 -19.87
C SER A 27 -0.38 -31.58 -20.60
N GLU A 28 -0.51 -31.46 -21.93
CA GLU A 28 -0.61 -32.60 -22.83
C GLU A 28 0.52 -33.57 -22.51
N LEU A 29 0.11 -34.77 -22.10
CA LEU A 29 0.95 -35.96 -22.07
C LEU A 29 1.51 -36.21 -23.47
N LEU A 30 2.82 -36.38 -23.57
CA LEU A 30 3.43 -37.18 -24.62
C LEU A 30 4.32 -38.28 -24.01
N PRO A 31 4.38 -39.43 -24.70
CA PRO A 31 4.68 -40.73 -24.11
C PRO A 31 6.18 -41.05 -24.20
N TRP A 32 6.55 -42.21 -23.66
CA TRP A 32 7.91 -42.80 -23.58
C TRP A 32 8.70 -42.47 -22.31
N GLN A 33 8.32 -43.10 -21.19
CA GLN A 33 9.22 -44.08 -20.56
C GLN A 33 8.46 -44.88 -19.50
N GLU A 34 7.85 -45.95 -20.00
CA GLU A 34 7.52 -47.15 -19.26
C GLU A 34 8.82 -47.74 -18.69
N ASN A 35 8.88 -47.92 -17.37
CA ASN A 35 9.71 -48.91 -16.69
C ASN A 35 9.24 -49.01 -15.24
N THR A 36 8.12 -49.71 -15.07
CA THR A 36 7.77 -50.46 -13.85
C THR A 36 8.89 -51.44 -13.47
N ALA A 37 9.04 -51.70 -12.16
CA ALA A 37 9.78 -52.80 -11.54
C ALA A 37 11.19 -52.55 -10.95
N TYR A 38 11.41 -51.42 -10.27
CA TYR A 38 12.50 -51.31 -9.26
C TYR A 38 12.06 -50.71 -7.91
N GLU A 39 10.75 -50.71 -7.65
CA GLU A 39 10.13 -50.19 -6.42
C GLU A 39 9.99 -51.25 -5.32
N ALA A 40 10.99 -52.12 -5.11
CA ALA A 40 10.85 -53.22 -4.14
C ALA A 40 12.07 -53.58 -3.26
N LEU A 41 13.21 -52.87 -3.32
CA LEU A 41 14.41 -53.30 -2.57
C LEU A 41 15.25 -52.18 -1.91
N GLN A 42 14.70 -50.99 -1.68
CA GLN A 42 15.39 -49.99 -0.86
C GLN A 42 14.76 -49.90 0.54
N PRO A 43 15.52 -50.11 1.63
CA PRO A 43 15.00 -49.91 2.97
C PRO A 43 14.56 -48.46 3.11
N ALA A 44 13.41 -48.25 3.75
CA ALA A 44 12.88 -46.93 4.08
C ALA A 44 13.93 -46.12 4.84
N VAL A 45 14.66 -45.29 4.09
CA VAL A 45 15.38 -44.17 4.69
C VAL A 45 14.30 -43.18 5.06
N THR A 46 13.89 -43.24 6.33
CA THR A 46 13.21 -42.13 6.98
C THR A 46 14.11 -40.93 6.79
N GLU A 47 13.79 -40.06 5.82
CA GLU A 47 14.37 -38.73 5.72
C GLU A 47 14.22 -38.09 7.11
N PRO A 48 15.32 -37.76 7.81
CA PRO A 48 15.21 -37.00 9.04
C PRO A 48 14.48 -35.71 8.70
N GLY A 49 13.35 -35.48 9.38
CA GLY A 49 12.45 -34.38 9.10
C GLY A 49 13.20 -33.10 8.80
N ARG A 50 12.90 -32.50 7.64
CA ARG A 50 13.45 -31.22 7.19
C ARG A 50 13.51 -30.28 8.40
N PRO A 51 14.70 -29.86 8.87
CA PRO A 51 14.78 -28.93 9.97
C PRO A 51 13.99 -27.68 9.56
N SER A 52 13.12 -27.20 10.46
CA SER A 52 12.28 -26.02 10.24
C SER A 52 13.13 -24.93 9.58
N GLY A 53 12.70 -24.48 8.41
CA GLY A 53 13.52 -23.66 7.51
C GLY A 53 14.29 -22.57 8.24
N SER A 54 15.58 -22.46 7.95
CA SER A 54 16.43 -21.40 8.47
C SER A 54 15.80 -20.05 8.11
N ARG A 55 15.20 -19.42 9.12
CA ARG A 55 14.46 -18.18 8.95
C ARG A 55 15.50 -17.10 8.64
N ARG A 56 15.53 -16.63 7.38
CA ARG A 56 16.53 -15.65 6.92
C ARG A 56 16.48 -14.41 7.83
N PRO A 57 17.62 -13.95 8.37
CA PRO A 57 17.64 -12.74 9.16
C PRO A 57 17.18 -11.54 8.33
N PRO A 58 16.55 -10.51 8.94
CA PRO A 58 16.16 -9.32 8.22
C PRO A 58 17.38 -8.68 7.53
N PRO A 59 17.23 -8.17 6.31
CA PRO A 59 18.35 -7.57 5.58
C PRO A 59 18.90 -6.37 6.35
N THR A 60 20.21 -6.20 6.33
CA THR A 60 20.86 -5.03 6.95
C THR A 60 20.50 -3.76 6.20
N MET A 61 20.58 -2.58 6.84
CA MET A 61 20.31 -1.29 6.16
C MET A 61 21.13 -1.13 4.86
N MET A 62 22.38 -1.59 4.87
CA MET A 62 23.27 -1.53 3.72
C MET A 62 22.83 -2.48 2.58
N GLN A 63 22.30 -3.66 2.92
CA GLN A 63 21.69 -4.58 1.94
C GLN A 63 20.38 -4.01 1.37
N THR A 64 19.56 -3.36 2.19
CA THR A 64 18.33 -2.72 1.70
C THR A 64 18.61 -1.54 0.76
N ALA A 65 19.62 -0.72 1.06
CA ALA A 65 19.97 0.43 0.21
C ALA A 65 20.55 -0.01 -1.14
N THR A 66 21.42 -1.03 -1.14
CA THR A 66 22.03 -1.56 -2.37
C THR A 66 21.00 -2.31 -3.24
N ALA A 67 20.07 -3.05 -2.65
CA ALA A 67 18.94 -3.63 -3.37
C ALA A 67 18.02 -2.55 -3.94
N TRP A 68 17.73 -1.49 -3.17
CA TRP A 68 16.87 -0.38 -3.62
C TRP A 68 17.43 0.35 -4.84
N LEU A 69 18.73 0.65 -4.84
CA LEU A 69 19.41 1.29 -5.98
C LEU A 69 19.45 0.39 -7.21
N ARG A 70 19.67 -0.92 -7.01
CA ARG A 70 19.69 -1.92 -8.09
C ARG A 70 18.31 -2.09 -8.73
N ASP A 71 17.26 -2.01 -7.93
CA ASP A 71 15.87 -2.14 -8.36
C ASP A 71 15.20 -0.76 -8.58
N MET A 72 15.95 0.18 -9.16
CA MET A 72 15.40 1.45 -9.66
C MET A 72 14.55 1.21 -10.91
N THR A 73 13.30 0.83 -10.68
CA THR A 73 12.28 0.73 -11.73
C THR A 73 11.94 2.12 -12.29
N LEU A 74 11.60 2.20 -13.58
CA LEU A 74 11.13 3.43 -14.24
C LEU A 74 10.04 4.17 -13.42
N VAL A 75 9.14 3.41 -12.78
CA VAL A 75 8.08 3.92 -11.91
C VAL A 75 8.64 4.75 -10.73
N LYS A 76 9.69 4.25 -10.06
CA LYS A 76 10.34 4.96 -8.94
C LYS A 76 10.96 6.27 -9.41
N VAL A 77 11.57 6.28 -10.60
CA VAL A 77 12.14 7.50 -11.21
C VAL A 77 11.05 8.54 -11.49
N ILE A 78 9.91 8.12 -12.07
CA ILE A 78 8.77 9.01 -12.33
C ILE A 78 8.24 9.61 -11.02
N ILE A 79 8.10 8.80 -9.95
CA ILE A 79 7.67 9.28 -8.64
C ILE A 79 8.65 10.31 -8.07
N ILE A 80 9.97 10.06 -8.18
CA ILE A 80 10.98 11.02 -7.70
C ILE A 80 10.85 12.35 -8.44
N ILE A 81 10.76 12.33 -9.77
CA ILE A 81 10.57 13.55 -10.58
C ILE A 81 9.29 14.28 -10.18
N TYR A 82 8.19 13.53 -9.98
CA TYR A 82 6.92 14.09 -9.52
C TYR A 82 7.05 14.78 -8.15
N CYS A 83 7.66 14.11 -7.16
CA CYS A 83 7.87 14.67 -5.82
C CYS A 83 8.76 15.92 -5.86
N LEU A 84 9.81 15.92 -6.67
CA LEU A 84 10.67 17.09 -6.87
C LEU A 84 9.88 18.27 -7.46
N ASN A 85 8.98 18.03 -8.41
CA ASN A 85 8.10 19.06 -8.95
C ASN A 85 7.18 19.63 -7.88
N VAL A 86 6.49 18.78 -7.11
CA VAL A 86 5.61 19.22 -6.02
C VAL A 86 6.36 20.12 -5.02
N VAL A 87 7.59 19.73 -4.63
CA VAL A 87 8.41 20.51 -3.71
C VAL A 87 8.91 21.81 -4.35
N ALA A 88 9.29 21.80 -5.63
CA ALA A 88 9.76 22.99 -6.33
C ALA A 88 8.67 24.06 -6.47
N TRP A 89 7.50 23.69 -7.01
CA TRP A 89 6.36 24.61 -7.16
C TRP A 89 5.77 25.02 -5.80
N GLY A 90 5.73 24.09 -4.83
CA GLY A 90 5.30 24.38 -3.45
C GLY A 90 6.23 25.34 -2.73
N GLY A 91 7.54 25.14 -2.87
CA GLY A 91 8.57 26.03 -2.34
C GLY A 91 8.52 27.41 -2.98
N MET A 92 8.27 27.49 -4.28
CA MET A 92 8.12 28.77 -4.98
C MET A 92 6.95 29.60 -4.42
N ILE A 93 5.75 29.02 -4.28
CA ILE A 93 4.62 29.71 -3.62
C ILE A 93 5.00 30.19 -2.23
N PHE A 94 5.65 29.34 -1.43
CA PHE A 94 6.05 29.70 -0.08
C PHE A 94 6.98 30.92 -0.06
N LEU A 95 8.00 30.95 -0.94
CA LEU A 95 8.91 32.10 -1.08
C LEU A 95 8.17 33.37 -1.54
N LEU A 96 7.22 33.23 -2.47
CA LEU A 96 6.39 34.35 -2.92
C LEU A 96 5.44 34.85 -1.83
N LEU A 97 4.92 33.99 -0.96
CA LEU A 97 4.10 34.38 0.19
C LEU A 97 4.93 35.11 1.24
N CYS A 98 6.16 34.66 1.52
CA CYS A 98 7.11 35.30 2.43
C CYS A 98 7.73 36.61 1.89
N ASN A 99 7.29 37.09 0.72
CA ASN A 99 7.80 38.31 0.08
C ASN A 99 9.31 38.27 -0.22
N ALA A 100 9.87 37.08 -0.48
CA ALA A 100 11.30 36.88 -0.73
C ALA A 100 11.78 37.43 -2.09
N ALA A 101 10.86 37.93 -2.92
CA ALA A 101 11.15 38.53 -4.22
C ALA A 101 10.56 39.96 -4.33
N PRO A 102 11.17 40.96 -3.66
CA PRO A 102 10.68 42.33 -3.65
C PRO A 102 10.69 43.00 -5.03
N ALA A 103 11.50 42.50 -5.97
CA ALA A 103 11.55 42.96 -7.35
C ALA A 103 10.22 42.74 -8.12
N MET A 104 9.36 41.81 -7.67
CA MET A 104 8.06 41.54 -8.29
C MET A 104 6.91 42.40 -7.74
N CYS A 105 7.23 43.43 -6.94
CA CYS A 105 6.25 44.34 -6.35
C CYS A 105 6.14 45.65 -7.15
N HIS A 106 5.53 45.59 -8.33
CA HIS A 106 5.19 46.76 -9.13
C HIS A 106 3.78 46.57 -9.72
N PRO A 107 2.84 47.53 -9.55
CA PRO A 107 2.96 48.83 -8.87
C PRO A 107 2.88 48.73 -7.32
N THR A 108 2.17 47.76 -6.74
CA THR A 108 2.24 47.44 -5.30
C THR A 108 2.26 45.93 -5.06
N CYS A 109 2.86 45.46 -3.96
CA CYS A 109 2.97 44.03 -3.65
C CYS A 109 1.61 43.32 -3.49
N ASN A 110 0.55 44.05 -3.16
CA ASN A 110 -0.77 43.50 -2.91
C ASN A 110 -1.74 43.67 -4.07
N ASP A 111 -1.30 44.34 -5.14
CA ASP A 111 -2.14 44.52 -6.32
C ASP A 111 -2.51 43.15 -6.90
N ILE A 112 -3.76 43.01 -7.34
CA ILE A 112 -4.11 42.05 -8.39
C ILE A 112 -3.25 42.41 -9.61
N ASN A 113 -3.09 41.68 -10.68
CA ASN A 113 -2.14 42.06 -11.77
C ASN A 113 -0.63 42.23 -11.41
N SER A 114 -0.20 42.33 -10.13
CA SER A 114 1.22 42.27 -9.78
C SER A 114 1.81 40.95 -10.25
N PRO A 115 3.06 40.93 -10.75
CA PRO A 115 3.67 39.69 -11.25
C PRO A 115 3.75 38.63 -10.15
N ARG A 116 3.94 39.05 -8.88
CA ARG A 116 3.86 38.18 -7.71
C ARG A 116 2.54 37.39 -7.66
N ARG A 117 1.39 38.06 -7.76
CA ARG A 117 0.08 37.38 -7.71
C ARG A 117 -0.22 36.55 -8.95
N ILE A 118 0.37 36.88 -10.10
CA ILE A 118 0.27 36.08 -11.32
C ILE A 118 1.03 34.76 -11.15
N TRP A 119 2.27 34.81 -10.66
CA TRP A 119 3.05 33.61 -10.35
C TRP A 119 2.41 32.74 -9.28
N ILE A 120 1.90 33.35 -8.19
CA ILE A 120 1.14 32.59 -7.17
C ILE A 120 -0.05 31.85 -7.80
N GLU A 121 -0.76 32.46 -8.75
CA GLU A 121 -1.86 31.80 -9.44
C GLU A 121 -1.36 30.64 -10.30
N ILE A 122 -0.32 30.84 -11.12
CA ILE A 122 0.27 29.80 -11.98
C ILE A 122 0.73 28.61 -11.13
N ASP A 123 1.53 28.87 -10.10
CA ASP A 123 2.06 27.84 -9.23
C ASP A 123 0.92 27.09 -8.52
N SER A 124 -0.12 27.80 -8.08
CA SER A 124 -1.27 27.19 -7.41
C SER A 124 -2.04 26.26 -8.35
N GLN A 125 -2.19 26.62 -9.63
CA GLN A 125 -2.85 25.78 -10.63
C GLN A 125 -2.02 24.52 -10.93
N ILE A 126 -0.70 24.66 -11.03
CA ILE A 126 0.21 23.53 -11.26
C ILE A 126 0.17 22.57 -10.07
N LEU A 127 0.27 23.08 -8.83
CA LEU A 127 0.18 22.25 -7.63
C LEU A 127 -1.18 21.57 -7.50
N ASN A 128 -2.28 22.28 -7.79
CA ASN A 128 -3.60 21.69 -7.81
C ASN A 128 -3.69 20.55 -8.82
N ALA A 129 -3.16 20.73 -10.04
CA ALA A 129 -3.13 19.68 -11.03
C ALA A 129 -2.32 18.46 -10.55
N LEU A 130 -1.13 18.66 -9.97
CA LEU A 130 -0.30 17.59 -9.43
C LEU A 130 -1.05 16.80 -8.33
N PHE A 131 -1.65 17.50 -7.36
CA PHE A 131 -2.42 16.84 -6.30
C PHE A 131 -3.67 16.13 -6.82
N CYS A 132 -4.35 16.71 -7.82
CA CYS A 132 -5.50 16.08 -8.47
C CYS A 132 -5.12 14.80 -9.21
N VAL A 133 -3.97 14.76 -9.90
CA VAL A 133 -3.50 13.54 -10.58
C VAL A 133 -3.36 12.39 -9.58
N MET A 134 -2.77 12.63 -8.41
CA MET A 134 -2.66 11.60 -7.37
C MET A 134 -4.02 11.26 -6.73
N ALA A 135 -4.86 12.26 -6.46
CA ALA A 135 -6.14 12.07 -5.81
C ALA A 135 -7.16 11.32 -6.67
N PHE A 136 -7.21 11.64 -7.97
CA PHE A 136 -8.07 11.00 -8.96
C PHE A 136 -7.50 9.68 -9.47
N GLY A 137 -6.18 9.56 -9.62
CA GLY A 137 -5.54 8.29 -9.96
C GLY A 137 -5.81 7.20 -8.91
N LEU A 138 -5.86 7.57 -7.63
CA LEU A 138 -6.21 6.66 -6.52
C LEU A 138 -7.71 6.63 -6.20
N ALA A 139 -8.54 7.47 -6.82
CA ALA A 139 -9.98 7.52 -6.58
C ALA A 139 -10.71 6.18 -6.85
N PRO A 140 -10.49 5.46 -7.96
CA PRO A 140 -11.20 4.21 -8.21
C PRO A 140 -10.90 3.15 -7.14
N GLN A 141 -9.66 3.10 -6.66
CA GLN A 141 -9.28 2.19 -5.58
C GLN A 141 -9.91 2.58 -4.24
N ARG A 142 -9.89 3.88 -3.88
CA ARG A 142 -10.54 4.39 -2.67
C ARG A 142 -12.05 4.14 -2.68
N ALA A 143 -12.71 4.33 -3.82
CA ALA A 143 -14.13 4.06 -4.00
C ALA A 143 -14.44 2.56 -3.87
N ARG A 144 -13.60 1.70 -4.45
CA ARG A 144 -13.73 0.23 -4.33
C ARG A 144 -13.60 -0.25 -2.89
N ASP A 145 -12.63 0.28 -2.15
CA ASP A 145 -12.43 -0.09 -0.74
C ASP A 145 -13.57 0.41 0.14
N ALA A 146 -14.05 1.62 -0.09
CA ALA A 146 -15.24 2.16 0.59
C ALA A 146 -16.49 1.33 0.28
N TRP A 147 -16.68 0.92 -0.97
CA TRP A 147 -17.79 0.07 -1.38
C TRP A 147 -17.75 -1.30 -0.67
N ARG A 148 -16.58 -1.95 -0.61
CA ARG A 148 -16.41 -3.21 0.14
C ARG A 148 -16.68 -3.04 1.63
N LEU A 149 -16.30 -1.90 2.21
CA LEU A 149 -16.60 -1.60 3.61
C LEU A 149 -18.11 -1.44 3.84
N ILE A 150 -18.81 -0.74 2.94
CA ILE A 150 -20.26 -0.58 2.97
C ILE A 150 -20.94 -1.95 2.84
N GLN A 151 -20.50 -2.79 1.90
CA GLN A 151 -20.99 -4.17 1.76
C GLN A 151 -20.80 -4.97 3.04
N HIS A 152 -19.65 -4.87 3.69
CA HIS A 152 -19.42 -5.56 4.96
C HIS A 152 -20.33 -5.04 6.08
N HIS A 153 -20.59 -3.73 6.15
CA HIS A 153 -21.40 -3.16 7.22
C HIS A 153 -22.91 -3.43 7.06
N PHE A 154 -23.43 -3.34 5.82
CA PHE A 154 -24.86 -3.49 5.56
C PHE A 154 -25.27 -4.90 5.13
N ALA A 155 -24.45 -5.60 4.35
CA ALA A 155 -24.75 -6.94 3.88
C ALA A 155 -24.07 -8.03 4.72
N HIS A 156 -23.29 -7.65 5.76
CA HIS A 156 -22.53 -8.56 6.61
C HIS A 156 -21.66 -9.55 5.83
N ASP A 157 -21.21 -9.17 4.62
CA ASP A 157 -20.44 -10.06 3.74
C ASP A 157 -19.02 -10.26 4.31
N PRO A 158 -18.64 -11.49 4.72
CA PRO A 158 -17.29 -11.77 5.20
C PRO A 158 -16.24 -11.73 4.07
N LEU A 159 -16.64 -11.95 2.81
CA LEU A 159 -15.71 -11.92 1.68
C LEU A 159 -15.19 -10.50 1.41
N ALA A 160 -16.04 -9.49 1.56
CA ALA A 160 -15.66 -8.09 1.41
C ALA A 160 -14.56 -7.68 2.41
N LEU A 161 -14.69 -8.10 3.67
CA LEU A 161 -13.68 -7.85 4.70
C LEU A 161 -12.37 -8.58 4.42
N ARG A 162 -12.43 -9.83 3.92
CA ARG A 162 -11.24 -10.61 3.56
C ARG A 162 -10.47 -10.02 2.38
N ARG A 163 -11.16 -9.42 1.41
CA ARG A 163 -10.53 -8.65 0.31
C ARG A 163 -9.86 -7.38 0.82
N LEU A 164 -10.49 -6.67 1.77
CA LEU A 164 -9.85 -5.52 2.42
C LEU A 164 -8.61 -5.94 3.21
N ALA A 165 -8.66 -7.09 3.89
CA ALA A 165 -7.51 -7.60 4.61
C ALA A 165 -6.31 -7.91 3.70
N ALA A 166 -6.55 -8.34 2.46
CA ALA A 166 -5.50 -8.52 1.46
C ALA A 166 -4.84 -7.18 1.10
N SER A 167 -5.63 -6.14 0.83
CA SER A 167 -5.12 -4.81 0.46
C SER A 167 -4.37 -4.12 1.59
N TYR A 168 -4.82 -4.30 2.85
CA TYR A 168 -4.24 -3.68 4.03
C TYR A 168 -3.38 -4.65 4.87
N ARG A 169 -2.84 -5.71 4.25
CA ARG A 169 -2.08 -6.80 4.91
C ARG A 169 -0.88 -6.34 5.74
N SER A 170 -0.34 -5.16 5.48
CA SER A 170 0.84 -4.64 6.19
C SER A 170 0.57 -4.26 7.64
N TRP A 171 -0.67 -3.93 8.01
CA TRP A 171 -1.04 -3.50 9.37
C TRP A 171 -2.39 -4.03 9.84
N PHE A 172 -3.28 -4.47 8.94
CA PHE A 172 -4.58 -4.99 9.31
C PHE A 172 -4.52 -6.50 9.55
N ARG A 173 -5.15 -6.96 10.63
CA ARG A 173 -5.27 -8.38 11.01
C ARG A 173 -6.75 -8.73 11.17
N LEU A 174 -7.17 -9.81 10.51
CA LEU A 174 -8.56 -10.29 10.53
C LEU A 174 -8.95 -10.79 11.93
N PRO A 175 -10.23 -10.69 12.33
CA PRO A 175 -10.73 -11.38 13.52
C PRO A 175 -10.44 -12.89 13.42
N GLY A 176 -9.79 -13.46 14.44
CA GLY A 176 -9.39 -14.87 14.46
C GLY A 176 -7.98 -15.13 13.92
N SER A 177 -7.34 -14.16 13.22
CA SER A 177 -6.02 -14.38 12.60
C SER A 177 -4.89 -14.61 13.60
N GLN A 178 -5.15 -14.37 14.89
CA GLN A 178 -4.24 -14.68 15.98
C GLN A 178 -4.06 -16.18 16.22
N GLU A 179 -5.02 -17.01 15.81
CA GLU A 179 -5.01 -18.47 15.99
C GLU A 179 -4.34 -19.21 14.82
N LEU A 180 -3.94 -18.48 13.78
CA LEU A 180 -3.24 -19.06 12.63
C LEU A 180 -1.86 -19.60 13.07
N PRO A 181 -1.43 -20.74 12.51
CA PRO A 181 -0.09 -21.27 12.76
C PRO A 181 1.00 -20.22 12.48
N GLY A 182 2.00 -20.18 13.36
CA GLY A 182 3.11 -19.22 13.33
C GLY A 182 4.10 -19.42 12.18
N ASP A 183 4.02 -20.56 11.51
CA ASP A 183 4.81 -20.98 10.36
C ASP A 183 4.08 -20.81 9.02
N LEU A 184 2.77 -20.52 9.05
CA LEU A 184 1.94 -20.44 7.85
C LEU A 184 2.29 -19.21 6.98
N GLY A 185 2.91 -19.42 5.83
CA GLY A 185 3.20 -18.38 4.85
C GLY A 185 2.23 -18.40 3.65
N PRO A 186 2.48 -17.53 2.66
CA PRO A 186 1.75 -17.51 1.38
C PRO A 186 1.82 -18.82 0.58
N ASP A 187 2.92 -19.57 0.72
CA ASP A 187 3.15 -20.80 -0.06
C ASP A 187 2.46 -22.01 0.59
N GLU A 188 2.36 -22.03 1.91
CA GLU A 188 1.78 -23.13 2.69
C GLU A 188 0.26 -22.99 2.90
N VAL A 189 -0.33 -21.82 2.62
CA VAL A 189 -1.73 -21.52 2.92
C VAL A 189 -2.72 -22.44 2.20
N ASP A 190 -2.45 -22.81 0.95
CA ASP A 190 -3.33 -23.66 0.16
C ASP A 190 -3.40 -25.09 0.72
N ASP A 191 -2.26 -25.63 1.18
CA ASP A 191 -2.17 -26.95 1.82
C ASP A 191 -2.87 -26.96 3.19
N TRP A 192 -2.66 -25.93 4.00
CA TRP A 192 -3.34 -25.78 5.29
C TRP A 192 -4.88 -25.71 5.14
N LEU A 193 -5.37 -24.97 4.14
CA LEU A 193 -6.80 -24.91 3.84
C LEU A 193 -7.35 -26.29 3.41
N SER A 194 -6.58 -27.06 2.64
CA SER A 194 -6.97 -28.42 2.22
C SER A 194 -7.09 -29.39 3.40
N LYS A 195 -6.33 -29.16 4.48
CA LYS A 195 -6.35 -29.93 5.74
C LYS A 195 -7.48 -29.52 6.70
N GLY A 196 -8.41 -28.67 6.27
CA GLY A 196 -9.56 -28.23 7.07
C GLY A 196 -9.37 -26.89 7.79
N GLY A 197 -8.38 -26.08 7.37
CA GLY A 197 -8.16 -24.73 7.90
C GLY A 197 -9.36 -23.80 7.71
N ALA A 198 -9.58 -22.91 8.68
CA ALA A 198 -10.70 -21.97 8.66
C ALA A 198 -10.49 -20.84 7.63
N LEU A 199 -11.20 -20.93 6.50
CA LEU A 199 -11.11 -19.97 5.40
C LEU A 199 -11.49 -18.53 5.79
N ALA A 200 -12.37 -18.35 6.78
CA ALA A 200 -12.82 -17.03 7.25
C ALA A 200 -11.70 -16.17 7.85
N VAL A 201 -10.63 -16.84 8.32
CA VAL A 201 -9.52 -16.23 9.06
C VAL A 201 -8.41 -15.74 8.12
N VAL A 202 -8.46 -16.16 6.85
CA VAL A 202 -7.45 -15.87 5.83
C VAL A 202 -7.96 -14.79 4.87
N PRO A 203 -7.13 -13.84 4.45
CA PRO A 203 -7.47 -12.90 3.38
C PRO A 203 -7.92 -13.58 2.08
N HIS A 204 -8.53 -12.81 1.17
CA HIS A 204 -8.89 -13.29 -0.16
C HIS A 204 -8.22 -12.44 -1.24
N PRO A 205 -7.41 -13.03 -2.15
CA PRO A 205 -7.04 -14.45 -2.26
C PRO A 205 -6.21 -14.99 -1.08
N ALA A 206 -6.24 -16.30 -0.81
CA ALA A 206 -5.61 -16.89 0.37
C ALA A 206 -4.10 -16.59 0.48
N ARG A 207 -3.40 -16.59 -0.67
CA ARG A 207 -1.97 -16.27 -0.80
C ARG A 207 -1.60 -14.83 -0.41
N SER A 208 -2.58 -13.95 -0.23
CA SER A 208 -2.32 -12.58 0.26
C SER A 208 -2.15 -12.50 1.79
N ILE A 209 -2.10 -13.64 2.48
CA ILE A 209 -1.70 -13.72 3.88
C ILE A 209 -0.33 -13.04 4.11
N PRO A 210 -0.12 -12.35 5.25
CA PRO A 210 1.21 -11.86 5.61
C PRO A 210 2.21 -13.01 5.74
N ASP A 211 3.49 -12.71 5.46
CA ASP A 211 4.60 -13.66 5.63
C ASP A 211 4.65 -14.21 7.06
N ALA A 212 5.16 -15.44 7.20
CA ALA A 212 5.26 -16.09 8.49
C ALA A 212 6.07 -15.22 9.49
N PRO A 213 5.51 -14.89 10.67
CA PRO A 213 6.16 -14.03 11.64
C PRO A 213 7.46 -14.63 12.16
N TYR A 214 8.50 -13.80 12.34
CA TYR A 214 9.80 -14.24 12.87
C TYR A 214 9.75 -14.61 14.35
N SER A 215 8.79 -14.08 15.10
CA SER A 215 8.53 -14.49 16.48
C SER A 215 7.78 -15.82 16.58
N GLY A 216 7.16 -16.29 15.50
CA GLY A 216 6.18 -17.39 15.55
C GLY A 216 4.84 -16.99 16.16
N LEU A 217 4.69 -15.75 16.66
CA LEU A 217 3.45 -15.20 17.22
C LEU A 217 2.79 -14.26 16.23
N ARG A 218 1.47 -14.42 16.03
CA ARG A 218 0.65 -13.54 15.20
C ARG A 218 0.15 -12.35 15.99
N ALA A 219 0.08 -11.18 15.36
CA ALA A 219 -0.51 -10.01 16.00
C ALA A 219 -2.01 -10.20 16.26
N SER A 220 -2.47 -9.68 17.41
CA SER A 220 -3.90 -9.62 17.78
C SER A 220 -4.74 -8.90 16.70
N PRO A 221 -6.03 -9.24 16.54
CA PRO A 221 -6.87 -8.68 15.50
C PRO A 221 -6.99 -7.15 15.61
N THR A 222 -7.00 -6.49 14.46
CA THR A 222 -7.12 -5.03 14.38
C THR A 222 -8.59 -4.63 14.48
N ALA A 223 -8.88 -3.58 15.27
CA ALA A 223 -10.25 -3.11 15.42
C ALA A 223 -10.81 -2.58 14.07
N LEU A 224 -12.00 -3.05 13.69
CA LEU A 224 -12.63 -2.73 12.39
C LEU A 224 -12.88 -1.22 12.19
N TRP A 225 -13.14 -0.48 13.27
CA TRP A 225 -13.36 0.97 13.18
C TRP A 225 -12.11 1.73 12.68
N LYS A 226 -10.90 1.22 12.94
CA LYS A 226 -9.65 1.83 12.44
C LYS A 226 -9.55 1.70 10.93
N LEU A 227 -9.92 0.53 10.40
CA LEU A 227 -10.02 0.29 8.96
C LEU A 227 -11.06 1.23 8.33
N ALA A 228 -12.25 1.31 8.92
CA ALA A 228 -13.29 2.22 8.45
C ALA A 228 -12.84 3.68 8.45
N THR A 229 -12.13 4.11 9.49
CA THR A 229 -11.62 5.47 9.63
C THR A 229 -10.57 5.79 8.56
N ILE A 230 -9.60 4.91 8.33
CA ILE A 230 -8.56 5.11 7.30
C ILE A 230 -9.19 5.18 5.90
N ILE A 231 -10.10 4.26 5.57
CA ILE A 231 -10.79 4.27 4.28
C ILE A 231 -11.62 5.55 4.13
N GLY A 232 -12.37 5.96 5.16
CA GLY A 232 -13.14 7.19 5.17
C GLY A 232 -12.29 8.45 4.97
N LEU A 233 -11.16 8.56 5.68
CA LEU A 233 -10.22 9.68 5.53
C LEU A 233 -9.61 9.74 4.12
N ASN A 234 -9.29 8.59 3.52
CA ASN A 234 -8.79 8.52 2.15
C ASN A 234 -9.85 8.96 1.12
N VAL A 235 -11.12 8.57 1.30
CA VAL A 235 -12.21 9.05 0.45
C VAL A 235 -12.41 10.56 0.61
N MET A 236 -12.42 11.06 1.85
CA MET A 236 -12.55 12.49 2.12
C MET A 236 -11.42 13.30 1.48
N ASN A 237 -10.20 12.77 1.45
CA ASN A 237 -9.11 13.41 0.72
C ASN A 237 -9.44 13.59 -0.77
N THR A 238 -9.97 12.56 -1.44
CA THR A 238 -10.38 12.67 -2.85
C THR A 238 -11.54 13.65 -3.03
N VAL A 239 -12.50 13.68 -2.11
CA VAL A 239 -13.63 14.63 -2.14
C VAL A 239 -13.12 16.06 -2.00
N PHE A 240 -12.23 16.35 -1.05
CA PHE A 240 -11.68 17.69 -0.88
C PHE A 240 -10.87 18.14 -2.09
N GLN A 241 -10.13 17.22 -2.73
CA GLN A 241 -9.41 17.52 -3.97
C GLN A 241 -10.37 17.79 -5.15
N ALA A 242 -11.49 17.06 -5.25
CA ALA A 242 -12.53 17.32 -6.25
C ALA A 242 -13.19 18.70 -6.06
N VAL A 243 -13.47 19.07 -4.81
CA VAL A 243 -14.04 20.38 -4.47
C VAL A 243 -13.02 21.49 -4.78
N LEU A 244 -11.76 21.31 -4.39
CA LEU A 244 -10.68 22.24 -4.68
C LEU A 244 -10.51 22.45 -6.20
N SER A 245 -10.46 21.36 -6.97
CA SER A 245 -10.35 21.45 -8.43
C SER A 245 -11.55 22.16 -9.05
N GLY A 246 -12.76 21.92 -8.52
CA GLY A 246 -13.97 22.64 -8.93
C GLY A 246 -13.85 24.15 -8.73
N PHE A 247 -13.32 24.61 -7.59
CA PHE A 247 -13.10 26.04 -7.35
C PHE A 247 -11.99 26.62 -8.23
N MET A 248 -10.92 25.87 -8.48
CA MET A 248 -9.78 26.36 -9.25
C MET A 248 -10.07 26.44 -10.74
N TRP A 249 -10.76 25.44 -11.30
CA TRP A 249 -11.10 25.40 -12.72
C TRP A 249 -12.43 26.11 -13.04
N GLY A 250 -13.33 26.22 -12.08
CA GLY A 250 -14.65 26.85 -12.27
C GLY A 250 -14.67 28.36 -12.08
N TYR A 251 -13.74 28.95 -11.32
CA TYR A 251 -13.69 30.39 -11.05
C TYR A 251 -12.51 31.09 -11.73
N ASN A 252 -12.81 32.27 -12.26
CA ASN A 252 -11.78 33.22 -12.69
C ASN A 252 -11.02 33.77 -11.48
N ARG A 253 -9.75 34.12 -11.68
CA ARG A 253 -8.84 34.69 -10.67
C ARG A 253 -9.44 35.81 -9.83
N HIS A 254 -10.28 36.66 -10.42
CA HIS A 254 -10.88 37.82 -9.76
C HIS A 254 -12.11 37.49 -8.92
N THR A 255 -12.80 36.39 -9.22
CA THR A 255 -14.07 36.00 -8.57
C THR A 255 -13.89 34.85 -7.59
N ARG A 256 -12.70 34.23 -7.53
CA ARG A 256 -12.43 33.10 -6.65
C ARG A 256 -12.36 33.56 -5.17
N PRO A 257 -13.12 32.92 -4.26
CA PRO A 257 -13.02 33.21 -2.85
C PRO A 257 -11.62 32.88 -2.32
N GLN A 258 -10.96 33.87 -1.69
CA GLN A 258 -9.59 33.74 -1.17
C GLN A 258 -9.46 32.64 -0.09
N TRP A 259 -10.54 32.30 0.61
CA TRP A 259 -10.54 31.31 1.69
C TRP A 259 -10.64 29.86 1.20
N ALA A 260 -11.21 29.63 0.01
CA ALA A 260 -11.58 28.28 -0.42
C ALA A 260 -10.35 27.40 -0.69
N VAL A 261 -9.40 27.93 -1.46
CA VAL A 261 -8.16 27.22 -1.80
C VAL A 261 -7.39 26.76 -0.56
N PRO A 262 -7.01 27.65 0.39
CA PRO A 262 -6.27 27.21 1.57
C PRO A 262 -7.09 26.28 2.47
N LEU A 263 -8.40 26.50 2.62
CA LEU A 263 -9.24 25.64 3.48
C LEU A 263 -9.27 24.19 2.99
N PHE A 264 -9.58 23.97 1.71
CA PHE A 264 -9.67 22.61 1.17
C PHE A 264 -8.31 21.96 1.01
N LEU A 265 -7.27 22.73 0.69
CA LEU A 265 -5.90 22.24 0.65
C LEU A 265 -5.42 21.75 2.02
N CYS A 266 -5.57 22.57 3.07
CA CYS A 266 -5.21 22.18 4.44
C CYS A 266 -6.04 20.99 4.92
N SER A 267 -7.34 20.95 4.59
CA SER A 267 -8.22 19.83 4.95
C SER A 267 -7.77 18.52 4.29
N ALA A 268 -7.45 18.54 2.99
CA ALA A 268 -6.96 17.39 2.23
C ALA A 268 -5.64 16.83 2.79
N PHE A 269 -4.69 17.71 3.13
CA PHE A 269 -3.45 17.29 3.79
C PHE A 269 -3.72 16.76 5.20
N GLY A 270 -4.60 17.42 5.98
CA GLY A 270 -4.95 17.00 7.32
C GLY A 270 -5.50 15.58 7.38
N VAL A 271 -6.47 15.24 6.52
CA VAL A 271 -7.04 13.89 6.47
C VAL A 271 -6.03 12.85 5.98
N SER A 272 -5.13 13.22 5.05
CA SER A 272 -4.08 12.32 4.55
C SER A 272 -3.05 12.00 5.63
N ILE A 273 -2.61 13.02 6.39
CA ILE A 273 -1.69 12.85 7.51
C ILE A 273 -2.33 11.98 8.60
N ALA A 274 -3.58 12.26 8.96
CA ALA A 274 -4.30 11.47 9.97
C ALA A 274 -4.40 9.98 9.59
N ALA A 275 -4.74 9.67 8.33
CA ALA A 275 -4.83 8.29 7.85
C ALA A 275 -3.45 7.59 7.88
N GLY A 276 -2.40 8.30 7.45
CA GLY A 276 -1.03 7.80 7.46
C GLY A 276 -0.48 7.53 8.86
N VAL A 277 -0.73 8.43 9.82
CA VAL A 277 -0.34 8.27 11.23
C VAL A 277 -1.03 7.05 11.83
N MET A 278 -2.34 6.91 11.64
CA MET A 278 -3.09 5.76 12.17
C MET A 278 -2.59 4.43 11.62
N GLY A 279 -2.41 4.33 10.29
CA GLY A 279 -1.86 3.12 9.67
C GLY A 279 -0.43 2.81 10.11
N GLY A 280 0.40 3.85 10.29
CA GLY A 280 1.78 3.70 10.76
C GLY A 280 1.87 3.21 12.21
N LEU A 281 0.99 3.68 13.10
CA LEU A 281 0.94 3.22 14.49
C LEU A 281 0.51 1.75 14.59
N GLU A 282 -0.52 1.33 13.85
CA GLU A 282 -0.91 -0.09 13.80
C GLU A 282 0.17 -0.96 13.16
N GLY A 283 0.83 -0.48 12.09
CA GLY A 283 1.94 -1.20 11.48
C GLY A 283 3.11 -1.42 12.45
N LYS A 284 3.44 -0.41 13.27
CA LYS A 284 4.46 -0.55 14.33
C LYS A 284 4.03 -1.55 15.41
N ARG A 285 2.75 -1.54 15.81
CA ARG A 285 2.19 -2.49 16.78
C ARG A 285 2.30 -3.93 16.27
N VAL A 286 1.93 -4.18 15.02
CA VAL A 286 2.01 -5.50 14.38
C VAL A 286 3.46 -5.98 14.31
N LYS A 287 4.37 -5.12 13.82
CA LYS A 287 5.80 -5.44 13.74
C LYS A 287 6.42 -5.78 15.09
N LYS A 288 6.01 -5.10 16.17
CA LYS A 288 6.49 -5.37 17.53
C LYS A 288 6.17 -6.79 18.00
N VAL A 289 5.05 -7.37 17.56
CA VAL A 289 4.66 -8.74 17.95
C VAL A 289 5.26 -9.78 17.00
N GLU A 290 5.24 -9.50 15.70
CA GLU A 290 5.60 -10.49 14.67
C GLU A 290 7.12 -10.58 14.41
N GLN A 291 7.90 -9.54 14.74
CA GLN A 291 9.34 -9.48 14.45
C GLN A 291 10.24 -9.64 15.68
N VAL A 292 9.71 -9.50 16.90
CA VAL A 292 10.51 -9.62 18.13
C VAL A 292 10.60 -11.09 18.51
N VAL A 293 11.81 -11.67 18.40
CA VAL A 293 12.11 -13.04 18.84
C VAL A 293 11.75 -13.18 20.31
N ALA A 294 10.91 -14.15 20.66
CA ALA A 294 10.77 -14.57 22.04
C ALA A 294 12.13 -15.11 22.49
N THR A 295 12.77 -14.43 23.45
CA THR A 295 13.94 -15.00 24.12
C THR A 295 13.49 -16.29 24.78
N PRO A 296 14.16 -17.44 24.55
CA PRO A 296 13.81 -18.66 25.25
C PRO A 296 13.97 -18.40 26.75
N GLU A 297 12.89 -18.64 27.51
CA GLU A 297 12.99 -18.70 28.96
C GLU A 297 14.00 -19.80 29.29
N SER A 298 15.14 -19.38 29.85
CA SER A 298 16.12 -20.28 30.44
C SER A 298 15.44 -21.00 31.61
N SER A 299 15.04 -22.25 31.38
CA SER A 299 14.73 -23.21 32.43
C SER A 299 16.01 -23.69 33.11
#